data_AF-A0A347U901-F1
#
_entry.id   AF-A0A347U901-F1
#
_cell.length_a   1.000
_cell.length_b   1.000
_cell.length_c   1.000
_cell.angle_alpha   90.00
_cell.angle_beta   90.00
_cell.angle_gamma   90.00
#
_symmetry.space_group_name_H-M   'P 1'
#
loop_
_entity.id
_entity.type
_entity.pdbx_description
1 polymer ?
#
loop_
_entity_poly.entity_id
_entity_poly.type
_entity_poly.pdbx_seq_one_letter_code
_entity_poly.pdbx_strand_id
1 'polypeptide(L)'
;MGTHLLVNLLYVSFAVINSKIIYLIVKSRKVEISVLLIIVFLPFSDVIFQKAIKTYYELYKMEAKVFDYPQKDINGKIESLDLTYSSELWLVPYVDNGHKFNMKQFLENSSFDKRVKDFLEIKIPDLETGNRYLRISFNENPIKVEFIKNGTARYKINIQSKEKFFGLFEEINYQLIDRKRDNKLLIELSTPIFQNIKDNFRNKYLLWGTKKEEIFRSNSINNKEIVEKILKAGNI
;
A
#
# COMPACT_ATOMS: atom_id res chain seq x y z
N MET A 1 4.93 -23.66 -26.26
CA MET A 1 5.08 -24.51 -25.05
C MET A 1 6.50 -25.11 -24.92
N GLY A 2 7.11 -25.61 -26.01
CA GLY A 2 8.46 -26.22 -25.98
C GLY A 2 9.63 -25.29 -25.62
N THR A 3 9.59 -24.01 -26.01
CA THR A 3 10.66 -23.05 -25.74
C THR A 3 10.87 -22.74 -24.26
N HIS A 4 9.80 -22.59 -23.48
CA HIS A 4 9.91 -22.38 -22.02
C HIS A 4 10.58 -23.56 -21.31
N LEU A 5 10.23 -24.79 -21.69
CA LEU A 5 10.75 -25.98 -21.06
C LEU A 5 12.24 -26.15 -21.34
N LEU A 6 12.65 -25.91 -22.59
CA LEU A 6 14.05 -25.98 -23.01
C LEU A 6 14.92 -24.97 -22.25
N VAL A 7 14.45 -23.72 -22.14
CA VAL A 7 15.19 -22.66 -21.44
C VAL A 7 15.34 -22.96 -19.94
N ASN A 8 14.30 -23.47 -19.29
CA ASN A 8 14.38 -23.89 -17.89
C ASN A 8 15.33 -25.09 -17.70
N LEU A 9 15.33 -26.06 -18.62
CA LEU A 9 16.27 -27.19 -18.59
C LEU A 9 17.72 -26.75 -18.77
N LEU A 10 17.98 -25.80 -19.67
CA LEU A 10 19.31 -25.22 -19.84
C LEU A 10 19.77 -24.53 -18.56
N TYR A 11 18.89 -23.78 -17.89
CA TYR A 11 19.20 -23.13 -16.63
C TYR A 11 19.52 -24.12 -15.51
N VAL A 12 18.72 -25.18 -15.36
CA VAL A 12 18.97 -26.24 -14.36
C VAL A 12 20.29 -26.96 -14.66
N SER A 13 20.55 -27.25 -15.94
CA SER A 13 21.81 -27.86 -16.37
C SER A 13 23.01 -26.98 -16.03
N PHE A 14 22.90 -25.67 -16.28
CA PHE A 14 23.90 -24.68 -15.88
C PHE A 14 24.14 -24.69 -14.36
N ALA A 15 23.07 -24.73 -13.54
CA ALA A 15 23.19 -24.81 -12.09
C ALA A 15 23.92 -26.08 -11.62
N VAL A 16 23.58 -27.24 -12.22
CA VAL A 16 24.25 -28.52 -11.93
C VAL A 16 25.74 -28.46 -12.29
N ILE A 17 26.07 -28.00 -13.49
CA ILE A 17 27.48 -27.90 -13.95
C ILE A 17 28.29 -27.02 -13.00
N ASN A 18 27.79 -25.83 -12.66
CA ASN A 18 28.51 -24.92 -11.75
C ASN A 18 28.66 -25.51 -10.35
N SER A 19 27.63 -26.17 -9.82
CA SER A 19 27.73 -26.86 -8.52
C SER A 19 28.80 -27.96 -8.53
N LYS A 20 28.94 -28.70 -9.63
CA LYS A 20 29.99 -29.73 -9.82
C LYS A 20 31.38 -29.13 -9.89
N ILE A 21 31.56 -28.00 -10.57
CA ILE A 21 32.84 -27.28 -10.59
C ILE A 21 33.25 -26.89 -9.16
N ILE A 22 32.33 -26.33 -8.36
CA ILE A 22 32.62 -26.00 -6.96
C ILE A 22 32.93 -27.25 -6.13
N TYR A 23 32.21 -28.36 -6.33
CA TYR A 23 32.55 -29.63 -5.69
C TYR A 23 33.98 -30.08 -6.02
N LEU A 24 34.42 -29.94 -7.27
CA LEU A 24 35.77 -30.34 -7.66
C LEU A 24 36.86 -29.53 -6.94
N ILE A 25 36.57 -28.26 -6.59
CA ILE A 25 37.49 -27.37 -5.87
C ILE A 25 37.45 -27.65 -4.37
N VAL A 26 36.26 -27.64 -3.76
CA VAL A 26 36.09 -27.69 -2.29
C VAL A 26 36.07 -29.13 -1.76
N LYS A 27 35.78 -30.12 -2.62
CA LYS A 27 35.61 -31.55 -2.29
C LYS A 27 34.55 -31.82 -1.21
N SER A 28 33.55 -30.94 -1.07
CA SER A 28 32.47 -31.08 -0.09
C SER A 28 31.10 -31.20 -0.75
N ARG A 29 30.43 -32.32 -0.49
CA ARG A 29 29.08 -32.61 -1.00
C ARG A 29 28.02 -31.66 -0.43
N LYS A 30 28.19 -31.21 0.82
CA LYS A 30 27.28 -30.24 1.45
C LYS A 30 27.34 -28.89 0.71
N VAL A 31 28.56 -28.43 0.41
CA VAL A 31 28.79 -27.17 -0.31
C VAL A 31 28.25 -27.26 -1.75
N GLU A 32 28.46 -28.39 -2.43
CA GLU A 32 27.87 -28.65 -3.76
C GLU A 32 26.36 -28.42 -3.76
N ILE A 33 25.65 -29.07 -2.82
CA ILE A 33 24.20 -28.98 -2.72
C ILE A 33 23.77 -27.55 -2.38
N SER A 34 24.44 -26.88 -1.45
CA SER A 34 24.13 -25.49 -1.10
C SER A 34 24.27 -24.55 -2.30
N VAL A 35 25.35 -24.68 -3.09
CA VAL A 35 25.56 -23.88 -4.29
C VAL A 35 24.50 -24.17 -5.35
N LEU A 36 24.17 -25.45 -5.56
CA LEU A 36 23.11 -25.85 -6.49
C LEU A 36 21.79 -25.16 -6.12
N LEU A 37 21.41 -25.22 -4.84
CA LEU A 37 20.18 -24.58 -4.36
C LEU A 37 20.24 -23.06 -4.55
N ILE A 38 21.35 -22.41 -4.18
CA ILE A 38 21.52 -20.95 -4.36
C ILE A 38 21.33 -20.54 -5.81
N ILE A 39 21.98 -21.24 -6.76
CA ILE A 39 21.85 -20.92 -8.17
C ILE A 39 20.41 -21.16 -8.63
N VAL A 40 19.81 -22.31 -8.33
CA VAL A 40 18.43 -22.63 -8.74
C VAL A 40 17.42 -21.60 -8.21
N PHE A 41 17.59 -21.10 -6.98
CA PHE A 41 16.67 -20.14 -6.37
C PHE A 41 16.96 -18.68 -6.72
N LEU A 42 18.12 -18.35 -7.29
CA LEU A 42 18.52 -16.99 -7.63
C LEU A 42 17.45 -16.22 -8.44
N PRO A 43 16.78 -16.81 -9.46
CA PRO A 43 15.73 -16.15 -10.24
C PRO A 43 14.44 -15.84 -9.48
N PHE A 44 14.28 -16.44 -8.29
CA PHE A 44 13.12 -16.32 -7.41
C PHE A 44 13.45 -15.55 -6.13
N SER A 45 14.66 -15.02 -6.02
CA SER A 45 15.14 -14.34 -4.82
C SER A 45 14.26 -13.17 -4.44
N ASP A 46 13.81 -12.36 -5.40
CA ASP A 46 12.86 -11.27 -5.19
C ASP A 46 11.56 -11.78 -4.55
N VAL A 47 10.94 -12.84 -5.07
CA VAL A 47 9.69 -13.41 -4.50
C VAL A 47 9.90 -13.90 -3.07
N ILE A 48 11.03 -14.57 -2.81
CA ILE A 48 11.39 -15.05 -1.46
C ILE A 48 11.52 -13.86 -0.50
N PHE A 49 12.24 -12.81 -0.91
CA PHE A 49 12.40 -11.61 -0.11
C PHE A 49 11.08 -10.86 0.09
N GLN A 50 10.24 -10.72 -0.96
CA GLN A 50 8.92 -10.10 -0.84
C GLN A 50 8.05 -10.83 0.19
N LYS A 51 8.05 -12.17 0.18
CA LYS A 51 7.32 -12.97 1.15
C LYS A 51 7.86 -12.77 2.56
N ALA A 52 9.18 -12.80 2.75
CA ALA A 52 9.80 -12.57 4.06
C ALA A 52 9.49 -11.17 4.60
N ILE A 53 9.60 -10.14 3.76
CA ILE A 53 9.28 -8.75 4.10
C ILE A 53 7.80 -8.64 4.45
N LYS A 54 6.90 -9.17 3.62
CA LYS A 54 5.45 -9.15 3.89
C LYS A 54 5.13 -9.76 5.25
N THR A 55 5.64 -10.97 5.52
CA THR A 55 5.43 -11.65 6.80
C THR A 55 5.98 -10.84 7.97
N TYR A 56 7.16 -10.23 7.82
CA TYR A 56 7.71 -9.34 8.85
C TYR A 56 6.80 -8.14 9.12
N TYR A 57 6.27 -7.48 8.08
CA TYR A 57 5.39 -6.34 8.27
C TYR A 57 4.05 -6.74 8.90
N GLU A 58 3.44 -7.82 8.43
CA GLU A 58 2.18 -8.34 8.97
C GLU A 58 2.28 -8.70 10.45
N LEU A 59 3.42 -9.26 10.88
CA LEU A 59 3.63 -9.68 12.26
C LEU A 59 4.07 -8.54 13.19
N TYR A 60 4.82 -7.54 12.69
CA TYR A 60 5.54 -6.61 13.57
C TYR A 60 5.39 -5.11 13.26
N LYS A 61 4.89 -4.73 12.07
CA LYS A 61 4.89 -3.31 11.63
C LYS A 61 3.53 -2.79 11.18
N MET A 62 2.60 -3.67 10.84
CA MET A 62 1.25 -3.30 10.40
C MET A 62 0.26 -3.04 11.54
N GLU A 63 0.70 -3.17 12.80
CA GLU A 63 -0.05 -2.70 13.94
C GLU A 63 0.13 -1.18 14.10
N ALA A 64 -0.99 -0.48 14.33
CA ALA A 64 -0.96 0.97 14.48
C ALA A 64 -0.28 1.35 15.81
N LYS A 65 0.76 2.17 15.72
CA LYS A 65 1.41 2.77 16.88
C LYS A 65 0.63 4.01 17.29
N VAL A 66 0.10 4.02 18.51
CA VAL A 66 -0.64 5.14 19.07
C VAL A 66 0.26 5.94 20.00
N PHE A 67 0.47 7.21 19.67
CA PHE A 67 1.24 8.17 20.46
C PHE A 67 0.33 9.06 21.30
N ASP A 68 -0.85 9.39 20.77
CA ASP A 68 -1.87 10.19 21.44
C ASP A 68 -3.22 10.00 20.74
N TYR A 69 -4.28 10.51 21.35
CA TYR A 69 -5.64 10.47 20.81
C TYR A 69 -6.09 11.84 20.29
N PRO A 70 -7.00 11.86 19.30
CA PRO A 70 -7.66 13.09 18.87
C PRO A 70 -8.56 13.62 19.99
N GLN A 71 -8.61 14.95 20.12
CA GLN A 71 -9.61 15.61 20.96
C GLN A 71 -10.99 15.50 20.32
N LYS A 72 -11.94 15.05 21.13
CA LYS A 72 -13.33 14.85 20.75
C LYS A 72 -14.25 15.84 21.45
N ASP A 73 -15.38 16.13 20.83
CA ASP A 73 -16.45 16.89 21.46
C ASP A 73 -17.30 16.01 22.40
N ILE A 74 -18.34 16.62 23.00
CA ILE A 74 -19.29 15.94 23.89
C ILE A 74 -20.04 14.78 23.23
N ASN A 75 -20.12 14.75 21.90
CA ASN A 75 -20.77 13.71 21.12
C ASN A 75 -19.78 12.63 20.65
N GLY A 76 -18.51 12.72 21.08
CA GLY A 76 -17.46 11.80 20.70
C GLY A 76 -16.89 12.03 19.29
N LYS A 77 -17.22 13.15 18.63
CA LYS A 77 -16.79 13.48 17.27
C LYS A 77 -15.51 14.30 17.25
N ILE A 78 -14.70 14.12 16.21
CA ILE A 78 -13.56 14.99 15.92
C ILE A 78 -14.01 16.24 15.13
N GLU A 79 -13.28 17.34 15.28
CA GLU A 79 -13.59 18.64 14.66
C GLU A 79 -13.75 18.55 13.13
N SER A 80 -12.68 18.16 12.43
CA SER A 80 -12.67 18.02 10.97
C SER A 80 -11.57 17.06 10.52
N LEU A 81 -11.75 16.39 9.36
CA LEU A 81 -10.81 15.38 8.85
C LEU A 81 -10.43 15.63 7.39
N ASP A 82 -9.13 15.57 7.10
CA ASP A 82 -8.54 15.68 5.76
C ASP A 82 -8.01 14.30 5.31
N LEU A 83 -8.71 13.74 4.31
CA LEU A 83 -8.40 12.47 3.65
C LEU A 83 -7.83 12.68 2.24
N THR A 84 -7.45 13.89 1.87
CA THR A 84 -7.04 14.25 0.49
C THR A 84 -5.82 13.48 -0.01
N TYR A 85 -4.96 12.97 0.88
CA TYR A 85 -3.81 12.14 0.51
C TYR A 85 -4.15 10.66 0.36
N SER A 86 -5.31 10.22 0.84
CA SER A 86 -5.72 8.80 0.87
C SER A 86 -6.73 8.39 -0.21
N SER A 87 -7.11 9.33 -1.09
CA SER A 87 -8.46 9.39 -1.63
C SER A 87 -8.77 8.55 -2.87
N GLU A 88 -7.77 7.98 -3.55
CA GLU A 88 -8.01 7.34 -4.86
C GLU A 88 -8.96 6.14 -4.78
N LEU A 89 -9.18 5.55 -3.60
CA LEU A 89 -10.03 4.38 -3.41
C LEU A 89 -11.35 4.67 -2.66
N TRP A 90 -11.52 5.87 -2.11
CA TRP A 90 -12.69 6.20 -1.29
C TRP A 90 -13.87 6.70 -2.09
N LEU A 91 -13.61 7.39 -3.21
CA LEU A 91 -14.65 8.01 -4.03
C LEU A 91 -15.06 7.19 -5.25
N VAL A 92 -14.19 6.32 -5.75
CA VAL A 92 -14.43 5.53 -6.97
C VAL A 92 -15.77 4.79 -6.96
N PRO A 93 -16.25 4.19 -5.85
CA PRO A 93 -17.57 3.54 -5.82
C PRO A 93 -18.76 4.49 -5.92
N TYR A 94 -18.54 5.79 -5.70
CA TYR A 94 -19.56 6.83 -5.62
C TYR A 94 -19.48 7.80 -6.79
N VAL A 95 -18.59 7.55 -7.75
CA VAL A 95 -18.47 8.32 -8.99
C VAL A 95 -19.13 7.50 -10.08
N ASP A 96 -20.16 8.05 -10.71
CA ASP A 96 -20.87 7.37 -11.79
C ASP A 96 -20.06 7.36 -13.10
N ASN A 97 -20.56 6.65 -14.11
CA ASN A 97 -19.93 6.57 -15.44
C ASN A 97 -19.80 7.94 -16.16
N GLY A 98 -20.43 9.00 -15.63
CA GLY A 98 -20.31 10.38 -16.08
C GLY A 98 -19.40 11.24 -15.19
N HIS A 99 -18.60 10.61 -14.32
CA HIS A 99 -17.74 11.25 -13.33
C HIS A 99 -18.46 12.15 -12.32
N LYS A 100 -19.77 11.98 -12.15
CA LYS A 100 -20.53 12.72 -11.13
C LYS A 100 -20.49 11.97 -9.81
N PHE A 101 -20.12 12.70 -8.77
CA PHE A 101 -20.08 12.19 -7.41
C PHE A 101 -21.51 12.11 -6.82
N ASN A 102 -21.93 10.91 -6.44
CA ASN A 102 -23.19 10.62 -5.78
C ASN A 102 -23.07 10.85 -4.26
N MET A 103 -23.36 12.08 -3.85
CA MET A 103 -23.29 12.48 -2.44
C MET A 103 -24.22 11.66 -1.53
N LYS A 104 -25.44 11.36 -1.99
CA LYS A 104 -26.42 10.62 -1.18
C LYS A 104 -25.87 9.24 -0.82
N GLN A 105 -25.36 8.52 -1.82
CA GLN A 105 -24.77 7.20 -1.64
C GLN A 105 -23.51 7.25 -0.77
N PHE A 106 -22.70 8.30 -0.88
CA PHE A 106 -21.52 8.48 -0.03
C PHE A 106 -21.90 8.66 1.44
N LEU A 107 -22.88 9.53 1.73
CA LEU A 107 -23.33 9.78 3.11
C LEU A 107 -23.97 8.54 3.74
N GLU A 108 -24.76 7.79 2.98
CA GLU A 108 -25.40 6.55 3.45
C GLU A 108 -24.37 5.46 3.85
N ASN A 109 -23.19 5.46 3.24
CA ASN A 109 -22.22 4.37 3.37
C ASN A 109 -20.93 4.70 4.13
N SER A 110 -20.59 5.99 4.29
CA SER A 110 -19.27 6.39 4.78
C SER A 110 -19.20 6.59 6.31
N SER A 111 -20.34 6.73 6.99
CA SER A 111 -20.45 6.93 8.45
C SER A 111 -19.68 8.13 9.04
N PHE A 112 -19.09 8.99 8.20
CA PHE A 112 -18.27 10.11 8.66
C PHE A 112 -19.06 11.19 9.39
N ASP A 113 -20.35 11.32 9.07
CA ASP A 113 -21.29 12.19 9.79
C ASP A 113 -21.39 11.83 11.29
N LYS A 114 -21.12 10.58 11.66
CA LYS A 114 -21.11 10.10 13.05
C LYS A 114 -19.76 10.29 13.75
N ARG A 115 -18.67 10.45 12.99
CA ARG A 115 -17.29 10.51 13.49
C ARG A 115 -16.72 11.93 13.48
N VAL A 116 -17.18 12.76 12.54
CA VAL A 116 -16.67 14.10 12.24
C VAL A 116 -17.79 15.12 12.44
N LYS A 117 -17.46 16.23 13.12
CA LYS A 117 -18.42 17.25 13.53
C LYS A 117 -18.69 18.27 12.42
N ASP A 118 -17.63 18.93 11.95
CA ASP A 118 -17.79 20.11 11.10
C ASP A 118 -17.74 19.72 9.63
N PHE A 119 -16.62 19.18 9.15
CA PHE A 119 -16.47 18.81 7.75
C PHE A 119 -15.41 17.73 7.47
N LEU A 120 -15.57 17.06 6.33
CA LEU A 120 -14.62 16.13 5.74
C LEU A 120 -14.05 16.69 4.43
N GLU A 121 -12.73 16.59 4.24
CA GLU A 121 -12.05 16.96 3.00
C GLU A 121 -11.53 15.72 2.27
N ILE A 122 -11.84 15.60 0.99
CA ILE A 122 -11.49 14.45 0.14
C ILE A 122 -10.97 14.93 -1.22
N LYS A 123 -9.99 14.22 -1.79
CA LYS A 123 -9.50 14.50 -3.14
C LYS A 123 -10.34 13.73 -4.15
N ILE A 124 -10.91 14.42 -5.13
CA ILE A 124 -11.58 13.78 -6.26
C ILE A 124 -10.52 13.45 -7.33
N PRO A 125 -10.57 12.25 -7.94
CA PRO A 125 -9.88 12.01 -9.19
C PRO A 125 -10.57 12.82 -10.32
N ASP A 126 -10.04 14.00 -10.64
CA ASP A 126 -10.44 14.78 -11.83
C ASP A 126 -9.30 14.72 -12.85
N LEU A 127 -9.60 14.19 -14.04
CA LEU A 127 -8.62 13.90 -15.11
C LEU A 127 -8.23 15.14 -15.91
N GLU A 128 -9.00 16.24 -15.85
CA GLU A 128 -8.85 17.36 -16.81
C GLU A 128 -8.20 18.60 -16.21
N THR A 129 -8.33 18.85 -14.90
CA THR A 129 -7.99 20.16 -14.31
C THR A 129 -7.02 20.14 -13.13
N GLY A 130 -6.50 18.96 -12.78
CA GLY A 130 -5.58 18.74 -11.66
C GLY A 130 -6.28 18.29 -10.37
N ASN A 131 -5.54 18.30 -9.25
CA ASN A 131 -6.05 17.86 -7.95
C ASN A 131 -7.13 18.83 -7.43
N ARG A 132 -8.41 18.45 -7.54
CA ARG A 132 -9.52 19.14 -6.87
C ARG A 132 -9.89 18.43 -5.58
N TYR A 133 -10.13 19.22 -4.54
CA TYR A 133 -10.57 18.73 -3.23
C TYR A 133 -12.02 19.15 -2.99
N LEU A 134 -12.83 18.24 -2.46
CA LEU A 134 -14.16 18.55 -1.94
C LEU A 134 -14.10 18.71 -0.44
N ARG A 135 -14.83 19.69 0.05
CA ARG A 135 -15.28 19.75 1.44
C ARG A 135 -16.75 19.37 1.52
N ILE A 136 -17.06 18.50 2.47
CA ILE A 136 -18.42 18.07 2.81
C ILE A 136 -18.70 18.56 4.23
N SER A 137 -19.56 19.56 4.37
CA SER A 137 -19.91 20.18 5.66
C SER A 137 -21.15 19.50 6.26
N PHE A 138 -20.98 18.87 7.42
CA PHE A 138 -22.05 18.12 8.10
C PHE A 138 -22.91 18.99 9.04
N ASN A 139 -22.40 20.17 9.41
CA ASN A 139 -23.06 21.10 10.32
C ASN A 139 -24.05 22.04 9.61
N GLU A 140 -24.17 21.97 8.28
CA GLU A 140 -25.12 22.75 7.49
C GLU A 140 -26.35 21.91 7.13
N ASN A 141 -27.53 22.56 7.08
CA ASN A 141 -28.77 21.92 6.64
C ASN A 141 -29.38 22.74 5.47
N PRO A 142 -29.33 22.24 4.22
CA PRO A 142 -28.81 20.94 3.80
C PRO A 142 -27.27 20.86 3.87
N ILE A 143 -26.73 19.63 3.92
CA ILE A 143 -25.29 19.36 3.83
C ILE A 143 -24.70 20.09 2.62
N LYS A 144 -23.68 20.91 2.85
CA LYS A 144 -23.04 21.71 1.81
C LYS A 144 -21.80 21.01 1.27
N VAL A 145 -21.59 21.18 -0.04
CA VAL A 145 -20.45 20.65 -0.77
C VAL A 145 -19.77 21.78 -1.51
N GLU A 146 -18.47 21.97 -1.28
CA GLU A 146 -17.71 23.01 -1.95
C GLU A 146 -16.34 22.51 -2.41
N PHE A 147 -15.88 23.05 -3.53
CA PHE A 147 -14.51 22.81 -3.98
C PHE A 147 -13.55 23.71 -3.23
N ILE A 148 -12.48 23.12 -2.72
CA ILE A 148 -11.41 23.84 -2.03
C ILE A 148 -10.08 23.66 -2.76
N LYS A 149 -9.18 24.63 -2.59
CA LYS A 149 -7.84 24.57 -3.19
C LYS A 149 -6.83 23.81 -2.34
N ASN A 150 -6.94 23.88 -1.02
CA ASN A 150 -6.03 23.24 -0.06
C ASN A 150 -6.82 22.72 1.13
N GLY A 151 -6.39 21.58 1.68
CA GLY A 151 -6.96 21.02 2.89
C GLY A 151 -6.58 21.84 4.13
N THR A 152 -7.56 22.16 4.97
CA THR A 152 -7.39 22.93 6.20
C THR A 152 -8.02 22.25 7.42
N ALA A 153 -8.53 21.02 7.25
CA ALA A 153 -9.08 20.27 8.38
C ALA A 153 -8.02 20.09 9.48
N ARG A 154 -8.48 20.08 10.73
CA ARG A 154 -7.62 19.94 11.89
C ARG A 154 -6.84 18.63 11.88
N TYR A 155 -7.53 17.51 11.64
CA TYR A 155 -6.89 16.21 11.58
C TYR A 155 -6.59 15.84 10.14
N LYS A 156 -5.36 15.37 9.88
CA LYS A 156 -4.91 14.99 8.53
C LYS A 156 -4.38 13.56 8.53
N ILE A 157 -4.80 12.77 7.55
CA ILE A 157 -4.07 11.55 7.18
C ILE A 157 -2.96 11.93 6.21
N ASN A 158 -1.72 11.82 6.66
CA ASN A 158 -0.53 12.02 5.85
C ASN A 158 0.01 10.68 5.36
N ILE A 159 0.40 10.59 4.10
CA ILE A 159 0.97 9.37 3.50
C ILE A 159 2.33 9.72 2.93
N GLN A 160 3.35 8.98 3.35
CA GLN A 160 4.72 9.10 2.86
C GLN A 160 5.16 7.76 2.28
N SER A 161 5.73 7.76 1.07
CA SER A 161 6.37 6.58 0.50
C SER A 161 7.88 6.73 0.52
N LYS A 162 8.59 5.65 0.85
CA LYS A 162 10.04 5.58 0.80
C LYS A 162 10.47 4.25 0.20
N GLU A 163 11.29 4.31 -0.85
CA GLU A 163 11.91 3.14 -1.44
C GLU A 163 12.83 2.42 -0.43
N LYS A 164 12.76 1.08 -0.41
CA LYS A 164 13.55 0.20 0.44
C LYS A 164 14.12 -0.97 -0.36
N PHE A 165 15.24 -1.49 0.15
CA PHE A 165 15.82 -2.76 -0.33
C PHE A 165 16.14 -2.74 -1.84
N PHE A 166 16.82 -1.68 -2.29
CA PHE A 166 17.23 -1.47 -3.69
C PHE A 166 16.06 -1.52 -4.69
N GLY A 167 14.96 -0.82 -4.38
CA GLY A 167 13.79 -0.76 -5.26
C GLY A 167 12.89 -1.99 -5.22
N LEU A 168 13.17 -2.97 -4.35
CA LEU A 168 12.32 -4.16 -4.25
C LEU A 168 10.91 -3.82 -3.74
N PHE A 169 10.79 -2.85 -2.83
CA PHE A 169 9.50 -2.40 -2.30
C PHE A 169 9.54 -0.95 -1.83
N GLU A 170 8.37 -0.35 -1.76
CA GLU A 170 8.12 0.94 -1.11
C GLU A 170 7.52 0.70 0.28
N GLU A 171 8.12 1.30 1.30
CA GLU A 171 7.49 1.43 2.62
C GLU A 171 6.56 2.65 2.59
N ILE A 172 5.27 2.42 2.78
CA ILE A 172 4.28 3.48 2.90
C ILE A 172 3.93 3.67 4.38
N ASN A 173 4.22 4.87 4.87
CA ASN A 173 3.90 5.32 6.23
C ASN A 173 2.65 6.19 6.20
N TYR A 174 1.65 5.76 6.95
CA TYR A 174 0.38 6.46 7.13
C TYR A 174 0.37 7.05 8.53
N GLN A 175 0.08 8.34 8.62
CA GLN A 175 0.15 9.10 9.86
C GLN A 175 -1.12 9.90 10.09
N LEU A 176 -1.71 9.81 11.27
CA LEU A 176 -2.76 10.73 11.72
C LEU A 176 -2.10 11.89 12.48
N ILE A 177 -2.31 13.12 12.00
CA ILE A 177 -1.67 14.33 12.52
C ILE A 177 -2.75 15.31 13.01
N ASP A 178 -2.53 15.95 14.16
CA ASP A 178 -3.31 17.10 14.64
C ASP A 178 -2.60 18.42 14.29
N ARG A 179 -3.10 19.12 13.27
CA ARG A 179 -2.52 20.39 12.80
C ARG A 179 -2.62 21.50 13.84
N LYS A 180 -3.59 21.44 14.77
CA LYS A 180 -3.80 22.50 15.77
C LYS A 180 -2.80 22.43 16.92
N ARG A 181 -2.23 21.24 17.17
CA ARG A 181 -1.21 20.99 18.20
C ARG A 181 0.18 20.90 17.57
N ASP A 182 0.57 21.92 16.80
CA ASP A 182 1.89 21.98 16.15
C ASP A 182 2.22 20.73 15.31
N ASN A 183 1.26 20.28 14.49
CA ASN A 183 1.36 19.05 13.69
C ASN A 183 1.74 17.80 14.51
N LYS A 184 1.22 17.67 15.75
CA LYS A 184 1.46 16.51 16.60
C LYS A 184 1.03 15.22 15.90
N LEU A 185 1.96 14.27 15.80
CA LEU A 185 1.69 12.89 15.38
C LEU A 185 0.86 12.17 16.45
N LEU A 186 -0.28 11.62 16.05
CA LEU A 186 -1.17 10.87 16.92
C LEU A 186 -1.00 9.37 16.73
N ILE A 187 -0.97 8.93 15.47
CA ILE A 187 -0.96 7.51 15.11
C ILE A 187 -0.08 7.31 13.88
N GLU A 188 0.66 6.20 13.83
CA GLU A 188 1.46 5.79 12.69
C GLU A 188 1.23 4.31 12.36
N LEU A 189 1.19 3.98 11.07
CA LEU A 189 1.17 2.61 10.56
C LEU A 189 2.01 2.52 9.29
N SER A 190 2.84 1.49 9.19
CA SER A 190 3.70 1.24 8.02
C SER A 190 3.27 -0.03 7.28
N THR A 191 3.25 0.01 5.95
CA THR A 191 2.96 -1.15 5.11
C THR A 191 3.90 -1.21 3.90
N PRO A 192 4.31 -2.41 3.46
CA PRO A 192 5.10 -2.55 2.26
C PRO A 192 4.19 -2.61 1.02
N ILE A 193 4.57 -1.93 -0.05
CA ILE A 193 4.03 -2.11 -1.39
C ILE A 193 5.14 -2.58 -2.31
N PHE A 194 4.92 -3.73 -2.93
CA PHE A 194 5.90 -4.33 -3.82
C PHE A 194 5.66 -3.85 -5.25
N GLN A 195 6.70 -3.28 -5.87
CA GLN A 195 6.60 -2.81 -7.24
C GLN A 195 6.55 -3.99 -8.22
N ASN A 196 5.84 -3.80 -9.34
CA ASN A 196 5.77 -4.81 -10.38
C ASN A 196 7.02 -4.72 -11.27
N ILE A 197 8.05 -5.49 -10.94
CA ILE A 197 9.28 -5.57 -11.73
C ILE A 197 9.02 -6.45 -12.95
N LYS A 198 8.52 -5.85 -14.03
CA LYS A 198 8.20 -6.57 -15.29
C LYS A 198 9.45 -7.23 -15.92
N ASP A 199 10.64 -6.68 -15.71
CA ASP A 199 11.90 -7.09 -16.34
C ASP A 199 12.83 -7.96 -15.44
N ASN A 200 12.28 -8.68 -14.48
CA ASN A 200 13.10 -9.59 -13.66
C ASN A 200 13.67 -10.76 -14.49
N PHE A 201 14.72 -11.40 -13.95
CA PHE A 201 15.46 -12.47 -14.66
C PHE A 201 14.53 -13.61 -15.09
N ARG A 202 13.56 -14.01 -14.26
CA ARG A 202 12.62 -15.09 -14.60
C ARG A 202 11.72 -14.75 -15.80
N ASN A 203 11.23 -13.52 -15.90
CA ASN A 203 10.35 -13.12 -16.99
C ASN A 203 11.16 -12.97 -18.28
N LYS A 204 12.34 -12.37 -18.18
CA LYS A 204 13.21 -12.08 -19.33
C LYS A 204 13.91 -13.32 -19.88
N TYR A 205 14.45 -14.17 -19.00
CA TYR A 205 15.33 -15.27 -19.39
C TYR A 205 14.75 -16.65 -19.13
N LEU A 206 13.83 -16.83 -18.17
CA LEU A 206 13.13 -18.12 -17.97
C LEU A 206 11.75 -18.15 -18.64
N LEU A 207 11.40 -17.06 -19.33
CA LEU A 207 10.13 -16.86 -20.02
C LEU A 207 8.94 -17.12 -19.09
N TRP A 208 9.06 -16.75 -17.82
CA TRP A 208 7.98 -16.87 -16.85
C TRP A 208 6.89 -15.86 -17.24
N GLY A 209 5.74 -16.35 -17.71
CA GLY A 209 4.67 -15.47 -18.21
C GLY A 209 3.95 -14.70 -17.09
N THR A 210 3.32 -13.58 -17.44
CA THR A 210 2.59 -12.68 -16.51
C THR A 210 1.51 -13.37 -15.69
N LYS A 211 0.82 -14.39 -16.23
CA LYS A 211 -0.18 -15.19 -15.50
C LYS A 211 0.41 -15.97 -14.33
N LYS A 212 1.66 -16.43 -14.46
CA LYS A 212 2.34 -17.14 -13.36
C LYS A 212 2.93 -16.16 -12.35
N GLU A 213 3.25 -14.94 -12.76
CA GLU A 213 3.66 -13.84 -11.89
C GLU A 213 2.57 -13.49 -10.87
N GLU A 214 1.30 -13.54 -11.27
CA GLU A 214 0.15 -13.25 -10.41
C GLU A 214 0.03 -14.18 -9.21
N ILE A 215 0.48 -15.42 -9.33
CA ILE A 215 0.49 -16.41 -8.24
C ILE A 215 1.49 -16.00 -7.14
N PHE A 216 2.53 -15.26 -7.52
CA PHE A 216 3.57 -14.79 -6.61
C PHE A 216 3.39 -13.34 -6.17
N ARG A 217 2.32 -12.67 -6.62
CA ARG A 217 1.99 -11.32 -6.16
C ARG A 217 1.57 -11.40 -4.69
N SER A 218 2.29 -10.65 -3.85
CA SER A 218 1.72 -10.20 -2.59
C SER A 218 0.54 -9.27 -2.91
N ASN A 219 -0.67 -9.60 -2.47
CA ASN A 219 -1.82 -8.68 -2.55
C ASN A 219 -1.40 -7.30 -2.02
N SER A 220 -1.64 -6.25 -2.81
CA SER A 220 -1.50 -4.89 -2.32
C SER A 220 -2.49 -4.70 -1.18
N ILE A 221 -2.01 -4.13 -0.08
CA ILE A 221 -2.85 -3.83 1.06
C ILE A 221 -3.73 -2.64 0.67
N ASN A 222 -5.05 -2.78 0.83
CA ASN A 222 -6.02 -1.77 0.42
C ASN A 222 -5.86 -0.49 1.25
N ASN A 223 -5.57 0.65 0.62
CA ASN A 223 -5.40 1.93 1.33
C ASN A 223 -6.63 2.28 2.19
N LYS A 224 -7.84 1.91 1.74
CA LYS A 224 -9.08 2.12 2.48
C LYS A 224 -9.04 1.39 3.83
N GLU A 225 -8.61 0.13 3.83
CA GLU A 225 -8.53 -0.69 5.03
C GLU A 225 -7.48 -0.15 6.01
N ILE A 226 -6.36 0.35 5.50
CA ILE A 226 -5.32 0.98 6.34
C ILE A 226 -5.82 2.26 6.98
N VAL A 227 -6.49 3.13 6.23
CA VAL A 227 -7.05 4.36 6.78
C VAL A 227 -8.11 4.04 7.84
N GLU A 228 -9.01 3.07 7.61
CA GLU A 228 -9.95 2.62 8.66
C GLU A 228 -9.23 2.06 9.88
N LYS A 229 -8.12 1.32 9.73
CA LYS A 229 -7.33 0.86 10.87
C LYS A 229 -6.77 2.03 11.68
N ILE A 230 -6.28 3.08 11.02
CA ILE A 230 -5.81 4.29 11.71
C ILE A 230 -6.93 5.01 12.43
N LEU A 231 -8.07 5.21 11.75
CA LEU A 231 -9.22 5.86 12.35
C LEU A 231 -9.71 5.08 13.59
N LYS A 232 -9.85 3.76 13.47
CA LYS A 232 -10.20 2.88 14.60
C LYS A 232 -9.19 2.95 15.75
N ALA A 233 -7.89 2.93 15.46
CA ALA A 233 -6.85 3.08 16.49
C ALA A 233 -6.92 4.44 17.21
N GLY A 234 -7.39 5.48 16.52
CA GLY A 234 -7.65 6.80 17.08
C GLY A 234 -9.00 6.96 17.75
N ASN A 235 -9.78 5.88 17.81
CA ASN A 235 -11.17 5.90 18.21
C ASN A 235 -12.03 6.87 17.36
N ILE A 236 -11.70 7.09 16.09
CA ILE A 236 -12.47 7.93 15.15
C ILE A 236 -13.50 7.10 14.40
#